data_AF-A0A4D9DJ85-F1
#
_entry.id   AF-A0A4D9DJ85-F1
#
_cell.length_a   1.000
_cell.length_b   1.000
_cell.length_c   1.000
_cell.angle_alpha   90.00
_cell.angle_beta   90.00
_cell.angle_gamma   90.00
#
_symmetry.space_group_name_H-M   'P 1'
#
loop_
_entity.id
_entity.type
_entity.pdbx_description
1 polymer ?
#
loop_
_entity_poly.entity_id
_entity_poly.type
_entity_poly.pdbx_seq_one_letter_code
_entity_poly.pdbx_strand_id
1 'polypeptide(L)' 'MACVQRTLMNLGGLAVTKPDGLFVGDPNWFPKKSQENRRGFSKDKLKEGQNVIGLQMGTNRGASQAGMTGYGMPRQIL' A
#
# COMPACT_ATOMS: atom_id res chain seq x y z
N MET A 1 -11.49 -18.65 7.55
CA MET A 1 -12.06 -17.51 8.29
C MET A 1 -11.36 -16.18 7.97
N ALA A 2 -10.05 -16.04 8.21
CA ALA A 2 -9.39 -14.73 8.14
C ALA A 2 -9.23 -14.12 6.73
N CYS A 3 -9.22 -14.91 5.66
CA CYS A 3 -9.11 -14.39 4.28
C CYS A 3 -10.38 -13.65 3.83
N VAL A 4 -11.55 -14.25 4.06
CA VAL A 4 -12.85 -13.69 3.66
C VAL A 4 -13.10 -12.35 4.36
N GLN A 5 -12.86 -12.29 5.67
CA GLN A 5 -13.03 -11.04 6.43
C GLN A 5 -12.12 -9.93 5.90
N ARG A 6 -10.85 -10.22 5.60
CA ARG A 6 -9.93 -9.23 5.02
C ARG A 6 -10.39 -8.76 3.64
N THR A 7 -10.87 -9.69 2.80
CA THR A 7 -11.38 -9.35 1.47
C THR A 7 -12.59 -8.43 1.57
N LEU A 8 -13.54 -8.69 2.48
CA LEU A 8 -14.70 -7.83 2.70
C LEU A 8 -14.31 -6.44 3.19
N MET A 9 -13.38 -6.33 4.14
CA MET A 9 -12.89 -5.03 4.63
C MET A 9 -12.19 -4.23 3.53
N ASN A 10 -11.39 -4.89 2.69
CA ASN A 10 -10.72 -4.24 1.56
C ASN A 10 -11.72 -3.80 0.48
N LEU A 11 -12.72 -4.63 0.17
CA LEU A 11 -13.75 -4.32 -0.80
C LEU A 11 -14.61 -3.13 -0.37
N GLY A 12 -15.04 -3.10 0.90
CA GLY A 12 -15.80 -1.98 1.44
C GLY A 12 -14.97 -0.69 1.47
N GLY A 13 -13.69 -0.77 1.88
CA GLY A 13 -12.78 0.38 1.81
C GLY A 13 -12.60 0.94 0.40
N LEU A 14 -12.62 0.09 -0.64
CA LEU A 14 -12.62 0.54 -2.03
C LEU A 14 -13.94 1.22 -2.42
N ALA A 15 -15.09 0.68 -2.00
CA ALA A 15 -16.40 1.27 -2.28
C ALA A 15 -16.53 2.69 -1.67
N VAL A 16 -16.05 2.90 -0.44
CA VAL A 16 -16.05 4.23 0.21
C VAL A 16 -15.21 5.26 -0.54
N THR A 17 -14.12 4.84 -1.18
CA THR A 17 -13.22 5.76 -1.90
C THR A 17 -13.71 6.18 -3.28
N LYS A 18 -14.72 5.49 -3.84
CA LYS A 18 -15.19 5.81 -5.18
C LYS A 18 -16.08 7.06 -5.17
N PRO A 19 -15.88 8.02 -6.08
CA PRO A 19 -16.68 9.23 -6.18
C PRO A 19 -17.99 9.02 -6.97
N ASP A 20 -18.43 7.78 -7.16
CA ASP A 20 -19.60 7.41 -7.97
C ASP A 20 -20.93 7.62 -7.22
N GLY A 21 -20.88 7.96 -5.92
CA GLY A 21 -22.07 8.22 -5.11
C GLY A 21 -22.90 6.98 -4.80
N LEU A 22 -22.38 5.78 -5.10
CA LEU A 22 -23.10 4.51 -4.94
C LEU A 22 -22.98 3.93 -3.53
N PHE A 23 -21.98 4.36 -2.77
CA PHE A 23 -21.80 3.88 -1.39
C PHE A 23 -22.80 4.54 -0.45
N VAL A 24 -23.68 3.72 0.15
CA VAL A 24 -24.67 4.13 1.14
C VAL A 24 -24.35 3.41 2.46
N GLY A 25 -23.77 4.13 3.43
CA GLY A 25 -23.35 3.59 4.72
C GLY A 25 -22.44 4.53 5.49
N ASP A 26 -22.03 4.15 6.70
CA ASP A 26 -21.07 4.92 7.50
C ASP A 26 -19.62 4.66 7.01
N PRO A 27 -18.91 5.67 6.48
CA PRO A 27 -17.53 5.52 6.03
C PRO A 27 -16.54 5.09 7.14
N ASN A 28 -16.87 5.33 8.41
CA ASN A 28 -15.97 5.05 9.54
C ASN A 28 -15.82 3.55 9.84
N TRP A 29 -16.65 2.70 9.24
CA TRP A 29 -16.56 1.25 9.40
C TRP A 29 -15.36 0.64 8.66
N PHE A 30 -14.78 1.39 7.71
CA PHE A 30 -13.67 0.92 6.90
C PHE A 30 -12.39 1.71 7.21
N PRO A 31 -11.22 1.05 7.17
CA PRO A 31 -9.94 1.76 7.31
C PRO A 31 -9.80 2.86 6.27
N LYS A 32 -9.46 4.07 6.73
CA LYS A 32 -9.20 5.20 5.84
C LYS A 32 -8.01 4.88 4.94
N LYS A 33 -8.26 4.83 3.62
CA LYS A 33 -7.19 4.70 2.63
C LYS A 33 -6.33 5.96 2.63
N SER A 34 -5.01 5.76 2.57
CA SER A 34 -4.06 6.84 2.32
C SER A 34 -4.37 7.49 0.99
N GLN A 35 -4.64 8.79 1.01
CA GLN A 35 -4.82 9.58 -0.20
C GLN A 35 -3.45 9.95 -0.78
N GLU A 36 -3.38 10.05 -2.11
CA GLU A 36 -2.16 10.53 -2.75
C GLU A 36 -1.84 11.94 -2.27
N ASN A 37 -0.62 12.15 -1.76
CA ASN A 37 -0.14 13.48 -1.46
C ASN A 37 0.52 14.04 -2.73
N ARG A 38 -0.30 14.59 -3.63
CA ARG A 38 0.20 15.27 -4.83
C ARG A 38 0.93 16.55 -4.42
N ARG A 39 2.26 16.47 -4.41
CA ARG A 39 3.13 17.64 -4.21
C ARG A 39 3.43 18.27 -5.55
N GLY A 40 3.10 19.55 -5.70
CA GLY A 40 3.50 20.34 -6.86
C GLY A 40 4.98 20.71 -6.74
N PHE A 41 5.82 20.22 -7.64
CA PHE A 41 7.21 20.64 -7.75
C PHE A 41 7.38 21.56 -8.96
N SER A 42 8.32 22.50 -8.88
CA SER A 42 8.68 23.32 -10.05
C SER A 42 9.30 22.45 -11.14
N LYS A 43 9.21 22.89 -12.40
CA LYS A 43 9.78 22.16 -13.55
C LYS A 43 11.29 21.92 -13.38
N ASP A 44 11.99 22.90 -12.81
CA ASP A 44 13.43 22.80 -12.56
C ASP A 44 13.74 21.73 -11.50
N LYS A 45 12.94 21.66 -10.42
CA LYS A 45 13.06 20.62 -9.38
C LYS A 45 12.75 19.22 -9.91
N LEU A 46 11.77 19.09 -10.81
CA LEU A 46 11.48 17.82 -11.49
C LEU A 46 12.63 17.38 -12.40
N LYS A 47 13.26 18.32 -13.12
CA LYS A 47 14.39 18.07 -14.01
C LYS A 47 15.66 17.68 -13.24
N GLU A 48 15.93 18.33 -12.11
CA GLU A 48 17.01 17.94 -11.19
C GLU A 48 16.82 16.50 -10.70
N GLY A 49 15.58 16.09 -10.40
CA GLY A 49 15.24 14.74 -9.95
C GLY A 49 15.41 13.64 -11.00
N GLN A 50 15.38 13.96 -12.30
CA GLN A 50 15.55 12.96 -13.37
C GLN A 50 16.96 12.35 -13.40
N ASN A 51 17.96 13.10 -12.93
CA ASN A 51 19.34 12.63 -12.84
C ASN A 51 19.67 11.94 -11.50
N VAL A 52 18.73 11.98 -10.55
CA VAL A 52 18.85 11.28 -9.27
C VAL A 52 18.29 9.88 -9.43
N ILE A 53 19.16 8.91 -9.65
CA ILE A 53 18.79 7.49 -9.52
C ILE A 53 18.52 7.25 -8.03
N GLY A 54 17.25 7.27 -7.63
CA GLY A 54 16.87 6.84 -6.30
C GLY A 54 17.43 5.45 -6.03
N LEU A 55 17.98 5.23 -4.83
CA LEU A 55 18.28 3.88 -4.32
C LEU A 55 17.13 2.95 -4.72
N GLN A 56 17.46 1.88 -5.42
CA GLN A 56 16.54 1.01 -6.13
C GLN A 56 15.39 0.57 -5.21
N MET A 57 14.28 1.32 -5.25
CA MET A 57 13.09 1.07 -4.45
C MET A 57 12.45 -0.24 -4.92
N GLY A 58 12.84 -1.34 -4.29
CA GLY A 58 12.05 -2.56 -4.29
C GLY A 58 12.16 -3.41 -5.55
N THR A 59 13.30 -4.10 -5.72
CA THR A 59 13.25 -5.44 -6.29
C THR A 59 13.67 -6.45 -5.22
N ASN A 60 12.68 -7.17 -4.68
CA ASN A 60 12.93 -8.35 -3.84
C ASN A 60 13.23 -9.60 -4.68
N ARG A 61 13.40 -9.45 -6.01
CA ARG A 61 13.50 -10.57 -6.96
C ARG A 61 14.76 -11.43 -6.77
N GLY A 62 15.65 -11.04 -5.84
CA GLY A 62 16.75 -11.86 -5.31
C GLY A 62 16.95 -11.72 -3.79
N ALA A 63 16.02 -11.09 -3.07
CA ALA A 63 16.08 -10.98 -1.62
C ALA A 63 15.60 -12.31 -1.01
N SER A 64 16.53 -13.12 -0.49
CA SER A 64 16.16 -14.34 0.21
C SER A 64 15.62 -13.99 1.60
N GLN A 65 14.65 -14.76 2.08
CA GLN A 65 14.14 -14.64 3.44
C GLN A 65 15.18 -15.08 4.50
N ALA A 66 16.31 -15.65 4.07
CA ALA A 66 17.36 -16.13 4.96
C ALA A 66 17.93 -14.98 5.81
N GLY A 67 17.68 -15.02 7.12
CA GLY A 67 18.15 -14.02 8.08
C GLY A 67 17.18 -12.89 8.41
N MET A 68 15.98 -12.84 7.80
CA MET A 68 14.96 -11.84 8.16
C MET A 68 14.17 -12.27 9.42
N THR A 69 14.50 -11.71 10.58
CA THR A 69 13.84 -12.01 11.87
C THR A 69 12.56 -11.19 12.13
N GLY A 70 11.85 -10.79 11.07
CA GLY A 70 10.64 -9.95 11.14
C GLY A 70 9.34 -10.73 11.39
N TYR A 71 8.30 -10.01 11.79
CA TYR A 71 6.94 -10.54 11.94
C TYR A 71 6.41 -11.12 10.61
N GLY A 72 6.04 -12.40 10.59
CA GLY A 72 5.48 -13.09 9.43
C GLY A 72 6.25 -14.32 8.93
N MET A 73 7.35 -14.74 9.57
CA MET A 73 8.01 -16.00 9.23
C MET A 73 7.11 -17.21 9.54
N PRO A 74 7.07 -18.24 8.65
CA PRO A 74 6.45 -19.51 8.98
C PRO A 74 7.17 -20.14 10.18
N ARG A 75 6.40 -20.65 11.13
CA ARG A 75 6.94 -21.32 12.33
C ARG A 75 7.68 -22.57 11.89
N GLN A 76 8.93 -22.73 12.35
CA GLN A 76 9.66 -23.97 12.21
C GLN A 76 8.97 -24.98 13.14
N ILE A 77 8.16 -25.87 12.57
CA ILE A 77 7.62 -27.03 13.28
C ILE A 77 8.66 -28.14 13.08
N LEU A 78 9.31 -28.54 14.16
CA LEU A 78 10.11 -29.77 14.27
C LEU A 78 9.18 -30.95 14.50
#